data_AF-A0A845XSM7-F1
#
_entry.id   AF-A0A845XSM7-F1
#
_cell.length_a   1.000
_cell.length_b   1.000
_cell.length_c   1.000
_cell.angle_alpha   90.00
_cell.angle_beta   90.00
_cell.angle_gamma   90.00
#
_symmetry.space_group_name_H-M   'P 1'
#
loop_
_entity.id
_entity.type
_entity.pdbx_description
1 polymer ?
#
loop_
_entity_poly.entity_id
_entity_poly.type
_entity_poly.pdbx_seq_one_letter_code
_entity_poly.pdbx_strand_id
1 'polypeptide(L)'
;SQIQVPVMMVSSIRDIFAPPVEQQITPFSWLTTPEKYLVVTEGGTHFSYLGGAGEGVLPVPPELIGPDPAIARPYLMALSTAFFKTYIAKQPEYASYLSESYVKEISQDPLNLFLLKSF
;
A
#
# COMPACT_ATOMS: atom_id res chain seq x y z
N SER A 1 -12.34 -16.77 -4.20
CA SER A 1 -12.48 -15.60 -5.10
C SER A 1 -12.54 -16.05 -6.55
N GLN A 2 -13.14 -15.26 -7.45
CA GLN A 2 -13.07 -15.46 -8.92
C GLN A 2 -11.87 -14.72 -9.55
N ILE A 3 -11.16 -13.89 -8.78
CA ILE A 3 -9.95 -13.20 -9.21
C ILE A 3 -8.80 -14.21 -9.25
N GLN A 4 -8.27 -14.44 -10.45
CA GLN A 4 -7.21 -15.41 -10.73
C GLN A 4 -5.87 -14.75 -11.11
N VAL A 5 -5.82 -13.42 -11.15
CA VAL A 5 -4.61 -12.64 -11.43
C VAL A 5 -3.91 -12.24 -10.14
N PRO A 6 -2.60 -11.91 -10.16
CA PRO A 6 -1.91 -11.31 -9.03
C PRO A 6 -2.62 -10.05 -8.53
N VAL A 7 -2.66 -9.86 -7.21
CA VAL A 7 -3.31 -8.71 -6.56
C VAL A 7 -2.41 -8.12 -5.48
N MET A 8 -2.27 -6.79 -5.50
CA MET A 8 -1.75 -6.03 -4.36
C MET A 8 -2.85 -5.08 -3.87
N MET A 9 -3.25 -5.24 -2.62
CA MET A 9 -4.16 -4.32 -1.92
C MET A 9 -3.33 -3.41 -1.01
N VAL A 10 -3.59 -2.11 -1.07
CA VAL A 10 -2.93 -1.10 -0.22
C VAL A 10 -3.97 -0.56 0.76
N SER A 11 -3.63 -0.57 2.04
CA SER A 11 -4.48 -0.08 3.12
C SER A 11 -3.73 0.86 4.06
N SER A 12 -4.51 1.69 4.75
CA SER A 12 -4.04 2.73 5.65
C SER A 12 -4.86 2.66 6.93
N ILE A 13 -4.23 2.50 8.10
CA ILE A 13 -4.94 2.22 9.36
C ILE A 13 -5.80 3.41 9.82
N ARG A 14 -5.41 4.65 9.50
CA ARG A 14 -6.15 5.87 9.83
C ARG A 14 -7.03 6.38 8.68
N ASP A 15 -7.34 5.54 7.69
CA ASP A 15 -8.30 5.89 6.65
C ASP A 15 -9.74 5.83 7.19
N ILE A 16 -10.38 7.00 7.35
CA ILE A 16 -11.77 7.11 7.81
C ILE A 16 -12.79 7.09 6.66
N PHE A 17 -12.34 7.25 5.41
CA PHE A 17 -13.20 7.30 4.22
C PHE A 17 -13.38 5.90 3.61
N ALA A 18 -12.32 5.10 3.65
CA ALA A 18 -12.32 3.68 3.32
C ALA A 18 -11.73 2.88 4.49
N PRO A 19 -12.52 2.64 5.55
CA PRO A 19 -12.08 1.90 6.74
C PRO A 19 -11.38 0.57 6.38
N PRO A 20 -10.13 0.39 6.82
CA PRO A 20 -9.23 -0.62 6.27
C PRO A 20 -9.65 -2.05 6.59
N VAL A 21 -10.30 -2.27 7.74
CA VAL A 21 -10.77 -3.59 8.15
C VAL A 21 -11.82 -4.08 7.17
N GLU A 22 -12.85 -3.27 6.96
CA GLU A 22 -14.02 -3.61 6.16
C GLU A 22 -13.73 -3.57 4.65
N GLN A 23 -12.90 -2.63 4.20
CA GLN A 23 -12.74 -2.34 2.76
C GLN A 23 -11.50 -2.99 2.12
N GLN A 24 -10.47 -3.39 2.89
CA GLN A 24 -9.25 -3.99 2.34
C GLN A 24 -8.84 -5.29 3.05
N ILE A 25 -8.72 -5.29 4.38
CA ILE A 25 -8.21 -6.44 5.14
C ILE A 25 -9.17 -7.63 5.07
N THR A 26 -10.47 -7.41 5.33
CA THR A 26 -11.47 -8.48 5.22
C THR A 26 -11.59 -8.97 3.76
N PRO A 27 -11.73 -8.11 2.73
CA PRO A 27 -11.74 -8.57 1.34
C PRO A 27 -10.46 -9.30 0.89
N PHE A 28 -9.29 -8.92 1.41
CA PHE A 28 -8.02 -9.60 1.14
C PHE A 28 -8.06 -11.08 1.57
N SER A 29 -8.73 -11.38 2.69
CA SER A 29 -8.90 -12.75 3.17
C SER A 29 -9.70 -13.64 2.21
N TRP A 30 -10.57 -13.06 1.38
CA TRP A 30 -11.40 -13.78 0.41
C TRP A 30 -10.65 -14.14 -0.89
N LEU A 31 -9.52 -13.48 -1.15
CA LEU A 31 -8.68 -13.74 -2.31
C LEU A 31 -8.06 -15.14 -2.25
N THR A 32 -8.14 -15.86 -3.37
CA THR A 32 -7.63 -17.23 -3.53
C THR A 32 -6.50 -17.33 -4.54
N THR A 33 -6.09 -16.22 -5.17
CA THR A 33 -4.88 -16.17 -5.99
C THR A 33 -3.64 -16.34 -5.10
N PRO A 34 -2.64 -17.14 -5.52
CA PRO A 34 -1.43 -17.34 -4.72
C PRO A 34 -0.60 -16.04 -4.64
N GLU A 35 -0.60 -15.22 -5.69
CA GLU A 35 0.12 -13.96 -5.74
C GLU A 35 -0.73 -12.81 -5.17
N LYS A 36 -1.01 -12.87 -3.87
CA LYS A 36 -1.68 -11.78 -3.15
C LYS A 36 -0.78 -11.11 -2.11
N TYR A 37 -0.83 -9.79 -2.10
CA TYR A 37 -0.07 -8.92 -1.21
C TYR A 37 -1.00 -7.91 -0.54
N LEU A 38 -0.90 -7.77 0.78
CA LEU A 38 -1.58 -6.73 1.54
C LEU A 38 -0.53 -5.80 2.12
N VAL A 39 -0.49 -4.57 1.62
CA VAL A 39 0.36 -3.48 2.11
C VAL A 39 -0.44 -2.69 3.14
N VAL A 40 0.11 -2.47 4.32
CA VAL A 40 -0.54 -1.75 5.42
C VAL A 40 0.36 -0.65 5.93
N THR A 41 -0.16 0.58 5.96
CA THR A 41 0.54 1.73 6.56
C THR A 41 -0.17 2.13 7.86
N GLU A 42 0.50 2.01 9.01
CA GLU A 42 -0.10 2.24 10.34
C GLU A 42 -0.47 3.72 10.60
N GLY A 43 0.41 4.65 10.25
CA GLY A 43 0.15 6.08 10.38
C GLY A 43 -0.60 6.70 9.19
N GLY A 44 -0.87 5.91 8.14
CA GLY A 44 -1.41 6.40 6.87
C GLY A 44 -2.92 6.68 6.94
N THR A 45 -3.37 7.67 6.17
CA THR A 45 -4.78 8.04 5.95
C THR A 45 -5.17 7.76 4.49
N HIS A 46 -6.39 8.15 4.10
CA HIS A 46 -6.84 8.12 2.71
C HIS A 46 -5.96 8.97 1.78
N PHE A 47 -5.51 10.12 2.28
CA PHE A 47 -4.87 11.16 1.47
C PHE A 47 -3.33 11.11 1.51
N SER A 48 -2.74 10.25 2.34
CA SER A 48 -1.28 10.17 2.50
C SER A 48 -0.55 9.93 1.18
N TYR A 49 -1.17 9.27 0.20
CA TYR A 49 -0.54 8.93 -1.08
C TYR A 49 -0.65 10.00 -2.18
N LEU A 50 -1.40 11.09 -1.97
CA LEU A 50 -1.60 12.12 -3.00
C LEU A 50 -0.28 12.82 -3.39
N GLY A 51 0.62 12.98 -2.41
CA GLY A 51 1.87 13.73 -2.54
C GLY A 51 1.65 15.23 -2.70
N GLY A 52 2.23 16.00 -1.79
CA GLY A 52 1.97 17.44 -1.62
C GLY A 52 1.18 17.73 -0.34
N ALA A 53 1.13 19.00 0.05
CA ALA A 53 0.50 19.45 1.30
C ALA A 53 -1.01 19.72 1.16
N GLY A 54 -1.72 18.96 0.31
CA GLY A 54 -3.15 19.15 0.08
C GLY A 54 -3.48 20.22 -0.98
N GLU A 55 -2.56 20.48 -1.90
CA GLU A 55 -2.72 21.40 -3.03
C GLU A 55 -3.65 20.79 -4.10
N GLY A 56 -4.95 20.73 -3.80
CA GLY A 56 -6.02 20.38 -4.72
C GLY A 56 -6.94 21.57 -5.01
N VAL A 57 -7.98 21.36 -5.84
CA VAL A 57 -9.04 22.37 -6.09
C VAL A 57 -9.76 22.77 -4.79
N LEU A 58 -9.80 21.85 -3.83
CA LEU A 58 -10.21 22.09 -2.45
C LEU A 58 -9.04 21.75 -1.53
N PRO A 59 -8.64 22.65 -0.62
CA PRO A 59 -7.57 22.37 0.33
C PRO A 59 -8.01 21.25 1.27
N VAL A 60 -7.15 20.24 1.42
CA VAL A 60 -7.36 19.15 2.38
C VAL A 60 -6.75 19.56 3.72
N PRO A 61 -7.50 19.52 4.84
CA PRO A 61 -6.95 19.76 6.16
C PRO A 61 -5.72 18.87 6.45
N PRO A 62 -4.64 19.40 7.03
CA PRO A 62 -3.42 18.64 7.32
C PRO A 62 -3.69 17.35 8.12
N GLU A 63 -4.68 17.37 9.01
CA GLU A 63 -5.07 16.23 9.84
C GLU A 63 -5.61 15.05 9.01
N LEU A 64 -6.22 15.33 7.86
CA LEU A 64 -6.72 14.31 6.93
C LEU A 64 -5.64 13.79 5.99
N ILE A 65 -4.59 14.57 5.74
CA ILE A 65 -3.43 14.18 4.91
C ILE A 65 -2.60 13.10 5.61
N GLY A 66 -2.53 13.18 6.94
CA GLY A 66 -1.67 12.32 7.74
C GLY A 66 -0.28 12.92 7.93
N PRO A 67 0.63 12.16 8.57
CA PRO A 67 1.80 12.75 9.20
C PRO A 67 2.91 13.15 8.21
N ASP A 68 3.10 12.41 7.11
CA ASP A 68 4.09 12.77 6.08
C ASP A 68 3.83 12.11 4.70
N PRO A 69 3.22 12.84 3.73
CA PRO A 69 3.04 12.36 2.36
C PRO A 69 4.34 12.11 1.59
N ALA A 70 5.45 12.76 1.99
CA ALA A 70 6.75 12.56 1.37
C ALA A 70 7.34 11.17 1.68
N ILE A 71 6.79 10.46 2.67
CA ILE A 71 7.13 9.07 2.98
C ILE A 71 6.13 8.10 2.32
N ALA A 72 4.82 8.35 2.47
CA ALA A 72 3.78 7.45 1.95
C ALA A 72 3.82 7.28 0.42
N ARG A 73 4.02 8.37 -0.33
CA ARG A 73 3.99 8.33 -1.80
C ARG A 73 5.17 7.52 -2.37
N PRO A 74 6.41 7.66 -1.89
CA PRO A 74 7.50 6.75 -2.26
C PRO A 74 7.21 5.27 -2.00
N TYR A 75 6.54 4.90 -0.90
CA TYR A 75 6.15 3.49 -0.67
C TYR A 75 5.25 2.97 -1.77
N LEU A 76 4.21 3.72 -2.10
CA LEU A 76 3.30 3.35 -3.18
C LEU A 76 4.04 3.24 -4.52
N MET A 77 4.93 4.19 -4.82
CA MET A 77 5.72 4.17 -6.07
C MET A 77 6.66 2.96 -6.13
N ALA A 78 7.38 2.66 -5.05
CA ALA A 78 8.32 1.55 -4.99
C ALA A 78 7.61 0.20 -5.14
N LEU A 79 6.56 -0.03 -4.36
CA LEU A 79 5.82 -1.30 -4.37
C LEU A 79 5.01 -1.48 -5.64
N SER A 80 4.41 -0.41 -6.18
CA SER A 80 3.73 -0.48 -7.48
C SER A 80 4.71 -0.78 -8.60
N THR A 81 5.91 -0.18 -8.57
CA THR A 81 6.98 -0.49 -9.54
C THR A 81 7.38 -1.95 -9.45
N ALA A 82 7.64 -2.46 -8.24
CA ALA A 82 7.99 -3.86 -8.04
C ALA A 82 6.88 -4.81 -8.52
N PHE A 83 5.62 -4.52 -8.18
CA PHE A 83 4.46 -5.32 -8.58
C PHE A 83 4.28 -5.37 -10.10
N PHE A 84 4.22 -4.20 -10.76
CA PHE A 84 4.00 -4.15 -12.21
C PHE A 84 5.20 -4.68 -12.99
N LYS A 85 6.44 -4.43 -12.54
CA LYS A 85 7.61 -5.01 -13.21
C LYS A 85 7.64 -6.54 -13.10
N THR A 86 7.29 -7.07 -11.93
CA THR A 86 7.21 -8.52 -11.71
C THR A 86 6.16 -9.17 -12.62
N TYR A 87 4.92 -8.66 -12.60
CA TYR A 87 3.78 -9.38 -13.18
C TYR A 87 3.36 -8.92 -14.58
N ILE A 88 3.63 -7.67 -14.96
CA ILE A 88 3.30 -7.12 -16.29
C ILE A 88 4.54 -7.11 -17.19
N ALA A 89 5.65 -6.53 -16.72
CA ALA A 89 6.89 -6.47 -17.52
C ALA A 89 7.69 -7.79 -17.51
N LYS A 90 7.26 -8.78 -16.70
CA LYS A 90 7.88 -10.10 -16.57
C LYS A 90 9.37 -10.04 -16.20
N GLN A 91 9.71 -9.15 -15.27
CA GLN A 91 11.05 -8.98 -14.70
C GLN A 91 11.08 -9.62 -13.28
N PRO A 92 11.30 -10.94 -13.17
CA PRO A 92 11.17 -11.67 -11.90
C PRO A 92 12.14 -11.21 -10.81
N GLU A 93 13.25 -10.56 -11.17
CA GLU A 93 14.20 -9.96 -10.23
C GLU A 93 13.53 -8.93 -9.29
N TYR A 94 12.43 -8.29 -9.74
CA TYR A 94 11.68 -7.34 -8.92
C TYR A 94 10.81 -7.99 -7.84
N ALA A 95 10.59 -9.31 -7.89
CA ALA A 95 9.79 -10.00 -6.88
C ALA A 95 10.42 -9.96 -5.49
N SER A 96 11.75 -9.79 -5.42
CA SER A 96 12.50 -9.64 -4.16
C SER A 96 12.07 -8.41 -3.35
N TYR A 97 11.61 -7.36 -4.04
CA TYR A 97 11.09 -6.13 -3.43
C TYR A 97 9.62 -6.24 -2.96
N LEU A 98 8.96 -7.38 -3.22
CA LEU A 98 7.61 -7.69 -2.71
C LEU A 98 7.72 -8.69 -1.54
N SER A 99 8.58 -8.37 -0.58
CA SER A 99 8.86 -9.21 0.59
C SER A 99 8.73 -8.42 1.88
N GLU A 100 8.36 -9.13 2.95
CA GLU A 100 8.30 -8.58 4.31
C GLU A 100 9.63 -7.94 4.73
N SER A 101 10.75 -8.59 4.42
CA SER A 101 12.08 -8.10 4.77
C SER A 101 12.43 -6.79 4.07
N TYR A 102 12.16 -6.68 2.77
CA TYR A 102 12.40 -5.44 2.04
C TYR A 102 11.49 -4.31 2.52
N VAL A 103 10.20 -4.61 2.73
CA VAL A 103 9.25 -3.60 3.23
C VAL A 103 9.63 -3.09 4.61
N LYS A 104 10.10 -3.98 5.50
CA LYS A 104 10.62 -3.59 6.81
C LYS A 104 11.86 -2.69 6.70
N GLU A 105 12.75 -2.95 5.73
CA GLU A 105 13.95 -2.15 5.50
C GLU A 105 13.64 -0.72 5.04
N ILE A 106 12.60 -0.54 4.22
CA ILE A 106 12.22 0.80 3.71
C ILE A 106 11.21 1.53 4.62
N SER A 107 10.67 0.85 5.63
CA SER A 107 9.74 1.43 6.60
C SER A 107 10.39 2.56 7.41
N GLN A 108 9.66 3.66 7.62
CA GLN A 108 10.15 4.88 8.25
C GLN A 108 9.08 5.40 9.21
N ASP A 109 9.52 5.89 10.36
CA ASP A 109 8.67 6.68 11.25
C ASP A 109 8.28 8.00 10.56
N PRO A 110 7.05 8.49 10.70
CA PRO A 110 5.93 7.97 11.51
C PRO A 110 4.98 7.03 10.76
N LEU A 111 5.37 6.53 9.58
CA LEU A 111 4.54 5.70 8.71
C LEU A 111 5.08 4.26 8.62
N ASN A 112 4.96 3.52 9.73
CA ASN A 112 5.32 2.10 9.73
C ASN A 112 4.60 1.34 8.61
N LEU A 113 5.38 0.63 7.80
CA LEU A 113 4.94 -0.08 6.62
C LEU A 113 5.06 -1.59 6.84
N PHE A 114 3.99 -2.31 6.52
CA PHE A 114 3.93 -3.75 6.60
C PHE A 114 3.46 -4.32 5.27
N LEU A 115 3.92 -5.53 4.94
CA LEU A 115 3.44 -6.29 3.80
C LEU A 115 3.15 -7.69 4.27
N LEU A 116 1.96 -8.20 3.99
CA LEU A 116 1.63 -9.62 4.18
C LEU A 116 1.55 -10.26 2.80
N LYS A 117 2.29 -11.35 2.63
CA LYS A 117 2.19 -12.22 1.45
C LYS A 117 1.42 -13.48 1.83
N SER A 118 0.67 -14.07 0.90
CA SER A 118 0.11 -15.40 1.13
C SER A 118 1.21 -16.38 1.54
N PHE A 119 0.89 -17.20 2.54
CA PHE A 119 1.59 -18.44 2.89
C PHE A 119 1.42 -19.49 1.79
#